data_AF-A0A0C9TYJ2-F1
#
_entry.id   AF-A0A0C9TYJ2-F1
#
_cell.length_a   1.000
_cell.length_b   1.000
_cell.length_c   1.000
_cell.angle_alpha   90.00
_cell.angle_beta   90.00
_cell.angle_gamma   90.00
#
_symmetry.space_group_name_H-M   'P 1'
#
loop_
_entity.id
_entity.type
_entity.pdbx_description
1 polymer ?
#
loop_
_entity_poly.entity_id
_entity_poly.type
_entity_poly.pdbx_seq_one_letter_code
_entity_poly.pdbx_strand_id
1 'polypeptide(L)'
;MARGLSHCDATIKQTLANNLRSDLSLADTSSLPDQFANLILEPIHKLSVSRPILIVIDTVDEAGSVSTREQFLKFLNNPEHLARIPSNIRFFIKTRPKKDIPDYFKDKAVIQCVYFSELKTKITADIYTMV
;
A
#
# COMPACT_ATOMS: atom_id res chain seq x y z
N MET A 1 4.39 -0.15 8.09
CA MET A 1 4.13 -0.53 6.67
C MET A 1 5.37 -0.40 5.76
N ALA A 2 6.21 0.64 5.83
CA ALA A 2 7.23 0.90 4.80
C ALA A 2 8.59 0.16 4.92
N ARG A 3 8.81 -0.70 5.92
CA ARG A 3 10.10 -1.38 6.16
C ARG A 3 10.57 -2.25 4.98
N GLY A 4 9.64 -2.86 4.24
CA GLY A 4 9.98 -3.66 3.05
C GLY A 4 10.54 -2.82 1.91
N LEU A 5 9.97 -1.63 1.69
CA LEU A 5 10.37 -0.72 0.61
C LEU A 5 11.80 -0.20 0.77
N SER A 6 12.29 -0.04 2.00
CA SER A 6 13.66 0.40 2.26
C SER A 6 14.73 -0.60 1.83
N HIS A 7 14.37 -1.84 1.53
CA HIS A 7 15.29 -2.85 0.99
C HIS A 7 15.30 -2.87 -0.53
N CYS A 8 14.35 -2.22 -1.20
CA CYS A 8 14.21 -2.25 -2.66
C CYS A 8 15.21 -1.33 -3.36
N ASP A 9 15.50 -0.16 -2.77
CA ASP A 9 16.37 0.86 -3.37
C ASP A 9 16.98 1.78 -2.30
N ALA A 10 18.23 2.21 -2.50
CA ALA A 10 18.93 3.08 -1.55
C ALA A 10 18.27 4.47 -1.42
N THR A 11 17.71 5.00 -2.51
CA THR A 11 17.00 6.28 -2.54
C THR A 11 15.68 6.19 -1.77
N ILE A 12 14.95 5.07 -1.91
CA ILE A 12 13.77 4.81 -1.07
C ILE A 12 14.18 4.79 0.40
N LYS A 13 15.23 4.03 0.74
CA LYS A 13 15.71 3.92 2.12
C LYS A 13 16.06 5.28 2.72
N GLN A 14 16.78 6.10 1.97
CA GLN A 14 17.15 7.46 2.40
C GLN A 14 15.92 8.34 2.55
N THR A 15 14.99 8.31 1.59
CA THR A 15 13.77 9.13 1.66
C THR A 15 12.92 8.75 2.86
N LEU A 16 12.71 7.44 3.08
CA LEU A 16 12.00 6.93 4.26
C LEU A 16 12.65 7.36 5.56
N ALA A 17 13.98 7.23 5.65
CA ALA A 17 14.73 7.62 6.84
C ALA A 17 14.63 9.13 7.10
N ASN A 18 14.67 9.96 6.05
CA ASN A 18 14.54 11.40 6.18
C ASN A 18 13.13 11.80 6.62
N ASN A 19 12.09 11.21 6.04
CA ASN A 19 10.71 11.51 6.42
C ASN A 19 10.45 11.13 7.89
N LEU A 20 10.93 9.97 8.34
CA LEU A 20 10.82 9.55 9.75
C LEU A 20 11.66 10.40 10.71
N ARG A 21 12.83 10.89 10.28
CA ARG A 21 13.67 11.79 11.11
C ARG A 21 13.03 13.17 11.27
N SER A 22 12.41 13.67 10.21
CA SER A 22 11.71 14.95 10.22
C SER A 22 10.42 14.90 11.03
N ASP A 23 9.72 13.76 11.00
CA ASP A 23 8.50 13.54 11.75
C ASP A 23 8.38 12.10 12.23
N LEU A 24 8.73 11.87 13.50
CA LEU A 24 8.62 10.57 14.16
C LEU A 24 7.16 10.14 14.38
N SER A 25 6.22 11.08 14.37
CA SER A 25 4.79 10.79 14.55
C SER A 25 4.26 9.91 13.41
N LEU A 26 4.89 9.98 12.22
CA LEU A 26 4.59 9.14 11.06
C LEU A 26 4.75 7.65 11.33
N ALA A 27 5.55 7.25 12.32
CA ALA A 27 5.73 5.85 12.67
C ALA A 27 4.61 5.30 13.55
N ASP A 28 3.96 6.15 14.36
CA ASP A 28 3.24 5.68 15.54
C ASP A 28 1.87 6.36 15.75
N THR A 29 1.76 7.66 15.49
CA THR A 29 0.57 8.46 15.85
C THR A 29 -0.11 9.17 14.68
N SER A 30 0.48 9.22 13.49
CA SER A 30 -0.14 9.83 12.30
C SER A 30 -1.26 8.96 11.71
N SER A 31 -2.19 9.60 11.00
CA SER A 31 -3.29 8.90 10.33
C SER A 31 -2.78 7.95 9.23
N LEU A 32 -3.54 6.89 8.91
CA LEU A 32 -3.18 5.98 7.81
C LEU A 32 -2.97 6.71 6.46
N PRO A 33 -3.81 7.69 6.06
CA PRO A 33 -3.55 8.51 4.88
C PRO A 33 -2.20 9.24 4.93
N ASP A 34 -1.85 9.85 6.06
CA ASP A 34 -0.58 10.58 6.21
C ASP A 34 0.61 9.62 6.13
N GLN A 35 0.51 8.47 6.78
CA GLN A 35 1.54 7.43 6.71
C GLN A 35 1.71 6.94 5.27
N PHE A 36 0.62 6.72 4.54
CA PHE A 36 0.70 6.26 3.16
C PHE A 36 1.30 7.32 2.22
N ALA A 37 0.86 8.58 2.35
CA ALA A 37 1.40 9.66 1.54
C ALA A 37 2.91 9.86 1.79
N ASN A 38 3.33 9.93 3.05
CA ASN A 38 4.71 10.26 3.40
C ASN A 38 5.66 9.06 3.39
N LEU A 39 5.18 7.85 3.68
CA LEU A 39 6.03 6.66 3.75
C LEU A 39 5.91 5.75 2.54
N ILE A 40 4.96 5.98 1.63
CA ILE A 40 4.83 5.18 0.40
C ILE A 40 4.92 6.07 -0.82
N LEU A 41 4.02 7.05 -0.98
CA LEU A 41 3.96 7.89 -2.20
C LEU A 41 5.20 8.77 -2.38
N GLU A 42 5.60 9.51 -1.35
CA GLU A 42 6.80 10.35 -1.37
C GLU A 42 8.07 9.57 -1.76
N PRO A 43 8.39 8.42 -1.12
CA PRO A 43 9.53 7.60 -1.52
C PRO A 43 9.46 7.06 -2.94
N ILE A 44 8.28 6.61 -3.39
CA ILE A 44 8.17 6.03 -4.74
C ILE A 44 8.28 7.09 -5.84
N HIS A 45 7.91 8.34 -5.57
CA HIS A 45 8.11 9.43 -6.51
C HIS A 45 9.58 9.80 -6.72
N LYS A 46 10.43 9.51 -5.74
CA LYS A 46 11.89 9.74 -5.83
C LYS A 46 12.64 8.57 -6.43
N LEU A 47 11.95 7.49 -6.82
CA LEU A 47 12.55 6.39 -7.55
C LEU A 47 12.97 6.85 -8.95
N SER A 48 14.24 6.65 -9.28
CA SER A 48 14.73 6.71 -10.66
C SER A 48 14.67 5.35 -11.37
N VAL A 49 13.95 4.39 -10.79
CA VAL A 49 13.88 3.01 -11.29
C VAL A 49 12.82 2.91 -12.37
N SER A 50 13.23 2.52 -13.59
CA SER A 50 12.33 2.34 -14.74
C SER A 50 11.67 0.96 -14.81
N ARG A 51 12.11 0.01 -13.98
CA ARG A 51 11.57 -1.36 -13.94
C ARG A 51 10.19 -1.40 -13.25
N PRO A 52 9.31 -2.34 -13.59
CA PRO A 52 8.05 -2.53 -12.88
C PRO A 52 8.25 -2.84 -11.39
N ILE A 53 7.45 -2.22 -10.52
CA ILE A 53 7.46 -2.42 -9.07
C ILE A 53 6.04 -2.76 -8.61
N LEU A 54 5.91 -3.86 -7.87
CA LEU A 54 4.67 -4.26 -7.22
C LEU A 54 4.76 -3.96 -5.72
N ILE A 55 3.84 -3.15 -5.21
CA ILE A 55 3.70 -2.88 -3.78
C ILE A 55 2.54 -3.72 -3.26
N VAL A 56 2.87 -4.70 -2.40
CA VAL A 56 1.88 -5.54 -1.75
C VAL A 56 1.50 -4.93 -0.40
N ILE A 57 0.21 -4.67 -0.21
CA ILE A 57 -0.37 -4.24 1.06
C ILE A 57 -1.19 -5.41 1.60
N ASP A 58 -0.67 -6.08 2.62
CA ASP A 58 -1.36 -7.19 3.27
C ASP A 58 -2.34 -6.69 4.35
N THR A 59 -3.41 -7.46 4.56
CA THR A 59 -4.39 -7.33 5.64
C THR A 59 -4.94 -5.91 5.89
N VAL A 60 -5.38 -5.20 4.85
CA VAL A 60 -5.98 -3.86 5.01
C VAL A 60 -7.22 -3.88 5.92
N ASP A 61 -7.94 -5.00 5.97
CA ASP A 61 -9.06 -5.19 6.89
C ASP A 61 -8.69 -5.21 8.38
N GLU A 62 -7.40 -5.32 8.72
CA GLU A 62 -6.88 -5.23 10.10
C GLU A 62 -6.34 -3.84 10.43
N ALA A 63 -6.30 -2.94 9.45
CA ALA A 63 -5.74 -1.61 9.64
C ALA A 63 -6.71 -0.70 10.39
N GLY A 64 -6.33 -0.31 11.61
CA GLY A 64 -7.00 0.73 12.40
C GLY A 64 -8.49 0.47 12.69
N SER A 65 -9.22 1.56 12.95
CA SER A 65 -10.67 1.52 13.12
C SER A 65 -11.39 1.42 11.76
N VAL A 66 -12.68 1.06 11.77
CA VAL A 66 -13.53 1.07 10.56
C VAL A 66 -13.48 2.42 9.84
N SER A 67 -13.60 3.53 10.58
CA SER A 67 -13.53 4.88 10.00
C SER A 67 -12.17 5.19 9.37
N THR A 68 -11.08 4.81 10.04
CA THR A 68 -9.72 5.00 9.51
C THR A 68 -9.50 4.18 8.25
N ARG A 69 -10.00 2.94 8.22
CA ARG A 69 -9.94 2.06 7.05
C ARG A 69 -10.73 2.64 5.88
N GLU A 70 -11.94 3.11 6.10
CA GLU A 70 -12.73 3.77 5.05
C GLU A 70 -12.04 5.00 4.47
N GLN A 71 -11.43 5.84 5.32
CA GLN A 71 -10.64 6.99 4.88
C GLN A 71 -9.45 6.57 4.02
N PHE A 72 -8.73 5.53 4.43
CA PHE A 72 -7.62 4.97 3.68
C PHE A 72 -8.05 4.41 2.31
N LEU A 73 -9.15 3.66 2.26
CA LEU A 73 -9.70 3.12 1.01
C LEU A 73 -10.16 4.23 0.06
N LYS A 74 -10.83 5.26 0.59
CA LYS A 74 -11.20 6.45 -0.19
C LYS A 74 -9.98 7.19 -0.72
N PHE A 75 -8.95 7.34 0.09
CA PHE A 75 -7.68 7.94 -0.32
C PHE A 75 -7.05 7.15 -1.48
N LEU A 76 -6.95 5.83 -1.36
CA LEU A 76 -6.43 4.97 -2.40
C LEU A 76 -7.27 4.96 -3.69
N ASN A 77 -8.57 5.22 -3.58
CA ASN A 77 -9.47 5.29 -4.74
C ASN A 77 -9.53 6.68 -5.39
N ASN A 78 -8.90 7.70 -4.79
CA ASN A 78 -8.93 9.06 -5.31
C ASN A 78 -8.18 9.15 -6.65
N PRO A 79 -8.85 9.54 -7.76
CA PRO A 79 -8.24 9.65 -9.07
C PRO A 79 -7.01 10.57 -9.11
N GLU A 80 -7.01 11.67 -8.35
CA GLU A 80 -5.90 12.62 -8.32
C GLU A 80 -4.64 12.02 -7.70
N HIS A 81 -4.80 11.21 -6.65
CA HIS A 81 -3.70 10.47 -6.04
C HIS A 81 -3.22 9.35 -6.96
N LEU A 82 -4.14 8.64 -7.59
CA LEU A 82 -3.80 7.58 -8.53
C LEU A 82 -3.03 8.09 -9.75
N ALA A 83 -3.40 9.26 -10.27
CA ALA A 83 -2.73 9.89 -11.41
C ALA A 83 -1.27 10.31 -11.10
N ARG A 84 -0.93 10.49 -9.82
CA ARG A 84 0.43 10.77 -9.38
C ARG A 84 1.30 9.52 -9.36
N ILE A 85 0.72 8.32 -9.27
CA ILE A 85 1.51 7.09 -9.19
C ILE A 85 2.28 6.90 -10.51
N PRO A 86 3.62 6.73 -10.46
CA PRO A 86 4.41 6.40 -11.64
C PRO A 86 3.87 5.16 -12.36
N SER A 87 3.88 5.17 -13.70
CA SER A 87 3.26 4.10 -14.52
C SER A 87 3.89 2.72 -14.35
N ASN A 88 5.13 2.66 -13.84
CA ASN A 88 5.82 1.41 -13.53
C ASN A 88 5.45 0.83 -12.15
N ILE A 89 4.58 1.48 -11.38
CA ILE A 89 4.19 1.04 -10.04
C ILE A 89 2.76 0.52 -10.06
N ARG A 90 2.56 -0.65 -9.44
CA ARG A 90 1.24 -1.22 -9.21
C ARG A 90 1.07 -1.60 -7.75
N PHE A 91 -0.17 -1.53 -7.26
CA PHE A 91 -0.53 -1.93 -5.92
C PHE A 91 -1.34 -3.23 -5.95
N PHE A 92 -0.98 -4.15 -5.08
CA PHE A 92 -1.73 -5.37 -4.82
C PHE A 92 -2.18 -5.37 -3.37
N ILE A 93 -3.49 -5.33 -3.17
CA ILE A 93 -4.10 -5.26 -1.84
C ILE A 93 -4.74 -6.60 -1.54
N LYS A 94 -4.34 -7.18 -0.41
CA LYS A 94 -4.96 -8.38 0.14
C LYS A 94 -5.80 -8.00 1.36
N THR A 95 -7.04 -8.48 1.40
CA THR A 95 -7.98 -8.13 2.46
C THR A 95 -8.99 -9.25 2.69
N ARG A 96 -9.45 -9.48 3.93
CA ARG A 96 -10.61 -10.36 4.15
C ARG A 96 -11.90 -9.66 3.67
N PRO A 97 -12.89 -10.41 3.16
CA PRO A 97 -14.19 -9.84 2.82
C PRO A 97 -14.88 -9.36 4.10
N LYS A 98 -14.86 -8.03 4.31
CA LYS A 98 -15.67 -7.35 5.35
C LYS A 98 -16.71 -6.48 4.67
N LYS A 99 -17.86 -6.32 5.32
CA LYS A 99 -18.99 -5.52 4.81
C LYS A 99 -18.62 -4.07 4.48
N ASP A 100 -17.59 -3.53 5.12
CA ASP A 100 -17.13 -2.16 4.96
C ASP A 100 -16.00 -2.00 3.93
N ILE A 101 -15.67 -3.05 3.19
CA ILE A 101 -14.74 -3.02 2.05
C ILE A 101 -15.51 -3.42 0.78
N PRO A 102 -16.54 -2.66 0.36
CA PRO A 102 -17.16 -2.86 -0.94
C PRO A 102 -16.16 -2.60 -2.09
N ASP A 103 -16.57 -2.92 -3.32
CA ASP A 103 -15.82 -2.92 -4.60
C ASP A 103 -15.10 -1.59 -4.99
N TYR A 104 -14.31 -0.98 -4.10
CA TYR A 104 -13.64 0.31 -4.30
C TYR A 104 -12.69 0.33 -5.51
N PHE A 105 -12.13 -0.82 -5.89
CA PHE A 105 -11.04 -0.90 -6.86
C PHE A 105 -11.39 -1.65 -8.15
N LYS A 106 -12.67 -2.00 -8.36
CA LYS A 106 -13.10 -2.88 -9.46
C LYS A 106 -12.71 -2.38 -10.86
N ASP A 107 -12.59 -1.07 -11.02
CA ASP A 107 -12.28 -0.42 -12.30
C ASP A 107 -10.93 0.32 -12.30
N LYS A 108 -10.02 0.02 -11.37
CA LYS A 108 -8.72 0.70 -11.27
C LYS A 108 -7.58 -0.17 -11.81
N ALA A 109 -6.98 0.24 -12.93
CA ALA A 109 -5.85 -0.48 -13.52
C ALA A 109 -4.58 -0.50 -12.64
N VAL A 110 -4.42 0.49 -11.74
CA VAL A 110 -3.23 0.67 -10.88
C VAL A 110 -3.32 -0.16 -9.59
N ILE A 111 -4.53 -0.53 -9.16
CA ILE A 111 -4.77 -1.24 -7.89
C ILE A 111 -5.56 -2.51 -8.16
N GLN A 112 -4.98 -3.65 -7.83
CA GLN A 112 -5.71 -4.92 -7.77
C GLN A 112 -6.01 -5.26 -6.32
N CYS A 113 -7.29 -5.43 -6.00
CA CYS A 113 -7.73 -5.87 -4.67
C CYS A 113 -8.25 -7.30 -4.76
N VAL A 114 -7.74 -8.18 -3.91
CA VAL A 114 -8.16 -9.58 -3.85
C VAL A 114 -8.66 -9.89 -2.44
N TYR A 115 -9.86 -10.47 -2.38
CA TYR A 115 -10.44 -10.93 -1.14
C TYR A 115 -9.88 -12.29 -0.76
N PHE A 116 -9.31 -12.38 0.44
CA PHE A 116 -8.94 -13.66 1.04
C PHE A 116 -10.20 -14.26 1.66
N SER A 117 -10.86 -15.19 0.96
CA SER A 117 -11.78 -16.10 1.65
C SER A 117 -10.96 -16.89 2.67
N GLU A 118 -11.48 -17.11 3.88
CA GLU A 118 -10.83 -17.98 4.86
C GLU A 118 -10.75 -19.41 4.30
N LEU A 119 -9.73 -19.69 3.50
CA LEU A 119 -9.30 -21.06 3.27
C LEU A 119 -8.61 -21.48 4.56
N LYS A 120 -9.29 -22.33 5.34
CA LYS A 120 -8.75 -23.03 6.52
C LYS A 120 -7.51 -23.87 6.24
N THR A 121 -7.03 -23.91 5.01
CA THR A 121 -5.81 -24.57 4.60
C THR A 121 -4.68 -23.56 4.51
N LYS A 122 -3.64 -23.78 5.33
CA LYS A 122 -2.32 -23.12 5.26
C LYS A 122 -1.92 -22.99 3.79
N ILE A 123 -2.00 -21.79 3.24
CA ILE A 123 -1.42 -21.50 1.92
C ILE A 123 0.07 -21.36 2.14
N THR A 124 0.81 -22.44 1.88
CA THR A 124 2.28 -22.47 1.83
C THR A 124 2.82 -22.14 0.43
N ALA A 125 1.95 -21.76 -0.52
CA ALA A 125 2.35 -21.44 -1.87
C ALA A 125 2.89 -20.00 -1.95
N ASP A 126 4.13 -19.90 -2.42
CA ASP A 126 4.88 -18.66 -2.60
C ASP A 126 4.28 -17.80 -3.74
N ILE A 127 4.39 -16.49 -3.64
CA ILE A 127 3.71 -15.50 -4.50
C ILE A 127 4.09 -15.68 -5.99
N TYR A 128 5.27 -16.26 -6.26
CA TYR A 128 5.74 -16.59 -7.60
C TYR A 128 4.93 -17.66 -8.36
N THR A 129 4.01 -18.36 -7.69
CA THR A 129 3.19 -19.40 -8.33
C THR A 129 1.82 -18.90 -8.81
N MET A 130 1.51 -17.61 -8.61
CA MET A 130 0.20 -17.02 -8.97
C MET A 130 0.26 -16.04 -10.16
N VAL A 131 1.34 -16.06 -10.93
CA VAL A 131 1.51 -15.24 -12.15
C VAL A 131 1.48 -16.12 -13.39
#